data_AF-A0A2S1SR99-F1
#
_entry.id   AF-A0A2S1SR99-F1
#
_cell.length_a   1.000
_cell.length_b   1.000
_cell.length_c   1.000
_cell.angle_alpha   90.00
_cell.angle_beta   90.00
_cell.angle_gamma   90.00
#
_symmetry.space_group_name_H-M   'P 1'
#
loop_
_entity.id
_entity.type
_entity.pdbx_description
1 polymer ?
#
loop_
_entity_poly.entity_id
_entity_poly.type
_entity_poly.pdbx_seq_one_letter_code
_entity_poly.pdbx_strand_id
1 'polypeptide(L)'
;MSTSLDSGPLPQAPATALRQRLAELRGPSTAPHPLDARALAALAANPGCRRRALLDGAGVDKAALARALGSPAVFGQSQFAFMRGNAFEARVKAEGGAALLGLLGVAEPQAALVPDLAAAGPEGRAARTALALREATGAGAWTLLDHPMLALEVAGSPAYLEPDAVVVHPDGRWTVVEIKSFPMVDGSADPSKVGAAARQAAVYVLALERVAAVTKGASVDHSVLLVCPKDFSNLPTASAVDVRKQLSVTRRQLARLTRVEDIASALPDGVSFDMESRSSGELASAVESVPSTYAPECLSACELAFHCRERARSAGAVEALGRAVRGELGGLSAVAEVLSAARGGSGDPADPAVAALRRAARLRAEALGAEAPDAAVRGPGCR
;
A
#
# COMPACT_ATOMS: atom_id res chain seq x y z
N MET A 1 -51.60 -28.21 7.15
CA MET A 1 -50.28 -28.73 6.70
C MET A 1 -49.35 -27.54 6.61
N SER A 2 -48.48 -27.40 7.61
CA SER A 2 -47.54 -26.30 7.76
C SER A 2 -46.15 -26.86 7.47
N THR A 3 -45.54 -26.43 6.37
CA THR A 3 -44.15 -26.78 6.05
C THR A 3 -43.27 -25.59 6.42
N SER A 4 -42.65 -25.71 7.59
CA SER A 4 -41.53 -24.89 8.03
C SER A 4 -40.37 -25.07 7.04
N LEU A 5 -39.82 -23.98 6.51
CA LEU A 5 -38.60 -24.01 5.72
C LEU A 5 -37.39 -23.98 6.66
N ASP A 6 -36.47 -24.89 6.38
CA ASP A 6 -35.28 -25.23 7.13
C ASP A 6 -34.43 -24.04 7.59
N SER A 7 -34.14 -24.05 8.89
CA SER A 7 -32.99 -23.40 9.50
C SER A 7 -31.72 -24.16 9.12
N GLY A 8 -31.06 -23.77 8.03
CA GLY A 8 -29.69 -24.19 7.78
C GLY A 8 -28.72 -23.48 8.75
N PRO A 9 -27.83 -24.17 9.49
CA PRO A 9 -26.82 -23.52 10.31
C PRO A 9 -25.70 -22.97 9.39
N LEU A 10 -25.37 -21.68 9.51
CA LEU A 10 -24.25 -21.09 8.77
C LEU A 10 -22.91 -21.39 9.48
N PRO A 11 -21.82 -21.64 8.73
CA PRO A 11 -20.51 -22.06 9.26
C PRO A 11 -19.79 -20.87 9.93
N GLN A 12 -19.98 -20.70 11.24
CA GLN A 12 -19.37 -19.61 12.03
C GLN A 12 -18.07 -19.99 12.77
N ALA A 13 -17.74 -21.28 12.86
CA ALA A 13 -16.58 -21.78 13.61
C ALA A 13 -15.21 -21.39 13.00
N PRO A 14 -14.98 -21.45 11.68
CA PRO A 14 -13.66 -21.18 11.09
C PRO A 14 -13.23 -19.70 11.26
N ALA A 15 -14.17 -18.77 11.04
CA ALA A 15 -13.91 -17.34 11.19
C ALA A 15 -13.61 -16.94 12.64
N THR A 16 -14.19 -17.64 13.61
CA THR A 16 -13.96 -17.40 15.03
C THR A 16 -12.59 -17.93 15.47
N ALA A 17 -12.20 -19.12 15.00
CA ALA A 17 -10.89 -19.69 15.27
C ALA A 17 -9.74 -18.84 14.69
N LEU A 18 -9.88 -18.36 13.45
CA LEU A 18 -8.88 -17.46 12.84
C LEU A 18 -8.76 -16.15 13.61
N ARG A 19 -9.88 -15.51 13.99
CA ARG A 19 -9.84 -14.27 14.80
C ARG A 19 -9.13 -14.49 16.13
N GLN A 20 -9.40 -15.60 16.81
CA GLN A 20 -8.71 -15.95 18.04
C GLN A 20 -7.21 -16.14 17.81
N ARG A 21 -6.81 -16.90 16.78
CA ARG A 21 -5.40 -17.12 16.44
C ARG A 21 -4.67 -15.81 16.15
N LEU A 22 -5.30 -14.89 15.44
CA LEU A 22 -4.74 -13.56 15.16
C LEU A 22 -4.61 -12.71 16.42
N ALA A 23 -5.55 -12.82 17.37
CA ALA A 23 -5.43 -12.17 18.67
C ALA A 23 -4.28 -12.76 19.50
N GLU A 24 -4.10 -14.08 19.52
CA GLU A 24 -2.98 -14.75 20.19
C GLU A 24 -1.62 -14.30 19.62
N LEU A 25 -1.54 -14.20 18.28
CA LEU A 25 -0.34 -13.69 17.61
C LEU A 25 -0.03 -12.24 17.97
N ARG A 26 -1.04 -11.36 18.07
CA ARG A 26 -0.84 -9.96 18.44
C ARG A 26 -0.51 -9.78 19.93
N GLY A 27 -1.01 -10.67 20.77
CA GLY A 27 -1.18 -10.45 22.22
C GLY A 27 -2.68 -10.41 22.53
N PRO A 28 -3.22 -11.40 23.29
CA PRO A 28 -4.67 -11.56 23.45
C PRO A 28 -5.33 -10.40 24.21
N SER A 29 -4.57 -9.69 25.06
CA SER A 29 -5.00 -8.48 25.77
C SER A 29 -4.90 -7.21 24.94
N THR A 30 -4.17 -7.23 23.83
CA THR A 30 -3.92 -6.06 22.99
C THR A 30 -5.06 -5.88 21.99
N ALA A 31 -5.63 -4.67 21.92
CA ALA A 31 -6.61 -4.33 20.89
C ALA A 31 -5.94 -4.33 19.49
N PRO A 32 -6.64 -4.76 18.43
CA PRO A 32 -6.10 -4.69 17.08
C PRO A 32 -5.83 -3.23 16.68
N HIS A 33 -4.63 -2.96 16.20
CA HIS A 33 -4.31 -1.70 15.55
C HIS A 33 -5.13 -1.56 14.26
N PRO A 34 -5.88 -0.46 14.07
CA PRO A 34 -6.76 -0.30 12.92
C PRO A 34 -5.95 -0.19 11.63
N LEU A 35 -6.51 -0.71 10.53
CA LEU A 35 -5.96 -0.50 9.19
C LEU A 35 -6.52 0.81 8.62
N ASP A 36 -5.62 1.68 8.20
CA ASP A 36 -5.95 2.88 7.44
C ASP A 36 -5.73 2.68 5.94
N ALA A 37 -6.10 3.67 5.14
CA ALA A 37 -5.92 3.62 3.68
C ALA A 37 -4.44 3.46 3.28
N ARG A 38 -3.51 3.99 4.09
CA ARG A 38 -2.07 3.88 3.86
C ARG A 38 -1.60 2.44 4.03
N ALA A 39 -2.04 1.74 5.08
CA ALA A 39 -1.71 0.35 5.34
C ALA A 39 -2.27 -0.56 4.24
N LEU A 40 -3.50 -0.32 3.79
CA LEU A 40 -4.13 -1.05 2.69
C LEU A 40 -3.43 -0.78 1.34
N ALA A 41 -3.03 0.47 1.07
CA ALA A 41 -2.23 0.82 -0.10
C ALA A 41 -0.84 0.18 -0.07
N ALA A 42 -0.22 0.05 1.11
CA ALA A 42 1.07 -0.61 1.28
C ALA A 42 0.98 -2.12 1.01
N LEU A 43 -0.09 -2.79 1.45
CA LEU A 43 -0.38 -4.19 1.09
C LEU A 43 -0.48 -4.35 -0.43
N ALA A 44 -1.20 -3.45 -1.10
CA ALA A 44 -1.31 -3.45 -2.57
C ALA A 44 0.03 -3.19 -3.27
N ALA A 45 0.92 -2.40 -2.67
CA ALA A 45 2.24 -2.09 -3.24
C ALA A 45 3.22 -3.27 -3.17
N ASN A 46 3.11 -4.13 -2.15
CA ASN A 46 3.96 -5.30 -1.98
C ASN A 46 3.15 -6.59 -1.69
N PRO A 47 2.40 -7.08 -2.70
CA PRO A 47 1.41 -8.14 -2.53
C PRO A 47 2.00 -9.53 -2.18
N GLY A 48 3.31 -9.71 -2.33
CA GLY A 48 3.99 -10.98 -2.02
C GLY A 48 4.46 -11.10 -0.57
N CYS A 49 4.41 -10.02 0.22
CA CYS A 49 5.02 -10.01 1.55
C CYS A 49 4.10 -10.67 2.59
N ARG A 50 4.38 -11.96 2.89
CA ARG A 50 3.64 -12.74 3.91
C ARG A 50 3.71 -12.10 5.29
N ARG A 51 4.90 -11.62 5.69
CA ARG A 51 5.11 -10.89 6.95
C ARG A 51 4.16 -9.70 7.10
N ARG A 52 4.03 -8.87 6.06
CA ARG A 52 3.14 -7.71 6.09
C ARG A 52 1.68 -8.14 6.18
N ALA A 53 1.27 -9.09 5.33
CA ALA A 53 -0.10 -9.61 5.31
C ALA A 53 -0.54 -10.16 6.67
N LEU A 54 0.33 -10.94 7.34
CA LEU A 54 0.05 -11.47 8.67
C LEU A 54 -0.04 -10.38 9.73
N LEU A 55 0.94 -9.47 9.78
CA LEU A 55 0.97 -8.42 10.81
C LEU A 55 -0.20 -7.42 10.65
N ASP A 56 -0.58 -7.10 9.41
CA ASP A 56 -1.77 -6.29 9.14
C ASP A 56 -3.05 -7.04 9.48
N GLY A 57 -3.17 -8.31 9.09
CA GLY A 57 -4.33 -9.15 9.43
C GLY A 57 -4.48 -9.36 10.94
N ALA A 58 -3.36 -9.51 11.66
CA ALA A 58 -3.34 -9.62 13.11
C ALA A 58 -3.56 -8.28 13.83
N GLY A 59 -3.55 -7.14 13.12
CA GLY A 59 -3.67 -5.82 13.74
C GLY A 59 -2.49 -5.46 14.65
N VAL A 60 -1.27 -5.88 14.28
CA VAL A 60 -0.06 -5.52 15.04
C VAL A 60 0.36 -4.09 14.71
N ASP A 61 0.63 -3.28 15.73
CA ASP A 61 1.27 -1.97 15.55
C ASP A 61 2.72 -2.16 15.10
N LYS A 62 2.92 -2.10 13.79
CA LYS A 62 4.23 -2.31 13.16
C LYS A 62 5.22 -1.19 13.48
N ALA A 63 4.75 0.02 13.80
CA ALA A 63 5.64 1.11 14.19
C ALA A 63 6.18 0.88 15.60
N ALA A 64 5.33 0.44 16.53
CA ALA A 64 5.74 0.01 17.86
C ALA A 64 6.66 -1.22 17.79
N LEU A 65 6.31 -2.20 16.96
CA LEU A 65 7.14 -3.39 16.74
C LEU A 65 8.51 -3.02 16.17
N ALA A 66 8.58 -2.12 15.19
CA ALA A 66 9.84 -1.63 14.64
C ALA A 66 10.72 -0.94 15.71
N ARG A 67 10.11 -0.18 16.64
CA ARG A 67 10.83 0.40 17.80
C ARG A 67 11.35 -0.68 18.73
N ALA A 68 10.53 -1.67 19.08
CA ALA A 68 10.92 -2.79 19.95
C ALA A 68 12.06 -3.64 19.36
N LEU A 69 12.14 -3.71 18.02
CA LEU A 69 13.22 -4.35 17.28
C LEU A 69 14.49 -3.48 17.14
N GLY A 70 14.48 -2.23 17.61
CA GLY A 70 15.60 -1.30 17.45
C GLY A 70 15.79 -0.75 16.03
N SER A 71 14.79 -0.89 15.15
CA SER A 71 14.85 -0.41 13.75
C SER A 71 13.67 0.50 13.40
N PRO A 72 13.42 1.59 14.16
CA PRO A 72 12.28 2.46 13.90
C PRO A 72 12.34 3.07 12.50
N ALA A 73 11.22 3.04 11.78
CA ALA A 73 11.12 3.78 10.53
C ALA A 73 11.07 5.28 10.79
N VAL A 74 11.82 6.04 9.99
CA VAL A 74 11.94 7.50 10.13
C VAL A 74 10.80 8.26 9.41
N PHE A 75 9.66 7.61 9.16
CA PHE A 75 8.57 8.19 8.37
C PHE A 75 8.14 9.56 8.88
N GLY A 76 8.01 10.50 7.95
CA GLY A 76 7.24 11.72 8.16
C GLY A 76 7.84 12.73 9.15
N GLN A 77 9.01 12.52 9.76
CA GLN A 77 9.46 13.34 10.90
C GLN A 77 9.78 14.83 10.60
N SER A 78 9.55 15.33 9.38
CA SER A 78 9.60 16.76 9.12
C SER A 78 8.30 17.43 9.58
N GLN A 79 8.33 17.99 10.79
CA GLN A 79 7.26 18.86 11.32
C GLN A 79 6.88 19.97 10.32
N PHE A 80 7.87 20.51 9.62
CA PHE A 80 7.66 21.50 8.56
C PHE A 80 6.85 20.95 7.37
N ALA A 81 7.13 19.72 6.92
CA ALA A 81 6.38 19.09 5.83
C ALA A 81 4.92 18.82 6.23
N PHE A 82 4.68 18.43 7.49
CA PHE A 82 3.32 18.26 8.02
C PHE A 82 2.56 19.59 8.08
N MET A 83 3.13 20.62 8.72
CA MET A 83 2.47 21.92 8.82
C MET A 83 2.17 22.52 7.44
N ARG A 84 3.12 22.43 6.49
CA ARG A 84 2.91 22.87 5.11
C ARG A 84 1.79 22.07 4.42
N GLY A 85 1.70 20.77 4.68
CA GLY A 85 0.62 19.93 4.17
C GLY A 85 -0.75 20.38 4.66
N ASN A 86 -0.90 20.51 5.98
CA ASN A 86 -2.16 20.93 6.60
C ASN A 86 -2.57 22.34 6.15
N ALA A 87 -1.61 23.27 6.03
CA ALA A 87 -1.90 24.62 5.54
C ALA A 87 -2.35 24.63 4.08
N PHE A 88 -1.74 23.80 3.22
CA PHE A 88 -2.15 23.66 1.83
C PHE A 88 -3.54 23.05 1.72
N GLU A 89 -3.82 21.97 2.47
CA GLU A 89 -5.13 21.33 2.50
C GLU A 89 -6.23 22.28 2.98
N ALA A 90 -6.02 22.96 4.11
CA ALA A 90 -6.95 23.96 4.61
C ALA A 90 -7.23 25.08 3.60
N ARG A 91 -6.21 25.49 2.83
CA ARG A 91 -6.37 26.46 1.75
C ARG A 91 -7.21 25.92 0.59
N VAL A 92 -7.02 24.66 0.18
CA VAL A 92 -7.82 24.02 -0.88
C VAL A 92 -9.29 23.89 -0.48
N LYS A 93 -9.55 23.66 0.82
CA LYS A 93 -10.88 23.43 1.40
C LYS A 93 -11.56 24.70 1.92
N ALA A 94 -10.85 25.83 1.96
CA ALA A 94 -11.42 27.11 2.38
C ALA A 94 -12.67 27.47 1.56
N GLU A 95 -13.56 28.27 2.16
CA GLU A 95 -14.77 28.78 1.51
C GLU A 95 -15.65 27.67 0.90
N GLY A 96 -15.84 26.57 1.63
CA GLY A 96 -16.62 25.43 1.16
C GLY A 96 -15.98 24.66 0.00
N GLY A 97 -14.65 24.77 -0.16
CA GLY A 97 -13.90 24.10 -1.22
C GLY A 97 -14.10 24.73 -2.61
N ALA A 98 -14.40 26.02 -2.69
CA ALA A 98 -14.62 26.71 -3.95
C ALA A 98 -13.46 26.55 -4.95
N ALA A 99 -12.22 26.59 -4.47
CA ALA A 99 -11.02 26.36 -5.29
C ALA A 99 -10.96 24.92 -5.83
N LEU A 100 -11.27 23.92 -5.00
CA LEU A 100 -11.32 22.51 -5.39
C LEU A 100 -12.41 22.28 -6.47
N LEU A 101 -13.61 22.80 -6.25
CA LEU A 101 -14.73 22.66 -7.20
C LEU A 101 -14.44 23.40 -8.52
N GLY A 102 -13.75 24.55 -8.46
CA GLY A 102 -13.26 25.24 -9.65
C GLY A 102 -12.29 24.39 -10.48
N LEU A 103 -11.42 23.59 -9.84
CA LEU A 103 -10.52 22.65 -10.53
C LEU A 103 -11.27 21.49 -11.23
N LEU A 104 -12.51 21.19 -10.80
CA LEU A 104 -13.41 20.25 -11.46
C LEU A 104 -14.27 20.91 -12.56
N GLY A 105 -14.13 22.21 -12.79
CA GLY A 105 -14.89 22.96 -13.79
C GLY A 105 -16.31 23.37 -13.35
N VAL A 106 -16.58 23.40 -12.03
CA VAL A 106 -17.87 23.88 -11.51
C VAL A 106 -17.95 25.40 -11.70
N ALA A 107 -18.98 25.87 -12.43
CA ALA A 107 -19.14 27.28 -12.79
C ALA A 107 -19.51 28.17 -11.59
N GLU A 108 -20.34 27.67 -10.67
CA GLU A 108 -20.77 28.37 -9.45
C GLU A 108 -20.42 27.54 -8.20
N PRO A 109 -19.13 27.48 -7.79
CA PRO A 109 -18.70 26.66 -6.66
C PRO A 109 -19.41 26.97 -5.34
N GLN A 110 -19.82 28.21 -5.12
CA GLN A 110 -20.46 28.67 -3.89
C GLN A 110 -21.88 28.12 -3.72
N ALA A 111 -22.50 27.64 -4.79
CA ALA A 111 -23.82 27.00 -4.75
C ALA A 111 -23.76 25.52 -4.36
N ALA A 112 -22.55 24.93 -4.24
CA ALA A 112 -22.39 23.54 -3.87
C ALA A 112 -22.78 23.29 -2.41
N LEU A 113 -23.37 22.13 -2.16
CA LEU A 113 -23.76 21.69 -0.82
C LEU A 113 -22.55 21.13 -0.07
N VAL A 114 -22.40 21.49 1.21
CA VAL A 114 -21.36 20.95 2.10
C VAL A 114 -22.03 20.43 3.37
N PRO A 115 -22.46 19.15 3.39
CA PRO A 115 -23.18 18.60 4.53
C PRO A 115 -22.25 18.38 5.74
N ASP A 116 -22.79 18.58 6.95
CA ASP A 116 -22.10 18.17 8.18
C ASP A 116 -22.07 16.64 8.31
N LEU A 117 -20.87 16.10 8.54
CA LEU A 117 -20.57 14.67 8.66
C LEU A 117 -20.22 14.27 10.11
N ALA A 118 -20.37 15.17 11.07
CA ALA A 118 -20.14 14.89 12.48
C ALA A 118 -21.08 13.80 13.01
N ALA A 119 -20.51 12.85 13.76
CA ALA A 119 -21.23 11.80 14.47
C ALA A 119 -20.30 11.15 15.51
N ALA A 120 -20.88 10.38 16.43
CA ALA A 120 -20.12 9.68 17.47
C ALA A 120 -19.30 8.52 16.89
N GLY A 121 -17.97 8.62 17.03
CA GLY A 121 -17.03 7.57 16.64
C GLY A 121 -16.96 7.30 15.12
N PRO A 122 -16.02 6.43 14.70
CA PRO A 122 -15.83 6.11 13.28
C PRO A 122 -17.06 5.45 12.63
N GLU A 123 -17.75 4.56 13.36
CA GLU A 123 -18.95 3.88 12.87
C GLU A 123 -20.10 4.85 12.60
N GLY A 124 -20.38 5.74 13.57
CA GLY A 124 -21.40 6.77 13.41
C GLY A 124 -21.09 7.71 12.26
N ARG A 125 -19.82 8.13 12.12
CA ARG A 125 -19.38 8.98 10.98
C ARG A 125 -19.53 8.25 9.64
N ALA A 126 -19.26 6.95 9.59
CA ALA A 126 -19.46 6.15 8.38
C ALA A 126 -20.93 6.03 7.99
N ALA A 127 -21.81 5.80 8.97
CA ALA A 127 -23.26 5.79 8.75
C ALA A 127 -23.79 7.16 8.29
N ARG A 128 -23.32 8.26 8.92
CA ARG A 128 -23.67 9.62 8.52
C ARG A 128 -23.20 9.96 7.11
N THR A 129 -21.97 9.56 6.77
CA THR A 129 -21.41 9.72 5.41
C THR A 129 -22.24 8.98 4.37
N ALA A 130 -22.61 7.73 4.63
CA ALA A 130 -23.44 6.95 3.71
C ALA A 130 -24.81 7.60 3.49
N LEU A 131 -25.40 8.20 4.53
CA LEU A 131 -26.64 8.98 4.40
C LEU A 131 -26.43 10.23 3.55
N ALA A 132 -25.39 11.02 3.83
CA ALA A 132 -25.08 12.24 3.08
C ALA A 132 -24.84 11.96 1.58
N LEU A 133 -24.17 10.86 1.24
CA LEU A 133 -23.97 10.43 -0.15
C LEU A 133 -25.31 10.13 -0.86
N ARG A 134 -26.27 9.49 -0.16
CA ARG A 134 -27.61 9.23 -0.71
C ARG A 134 -28.40 10.52 -0.91
N GLU A 135 -28.39 11.41 0.08
CA GLU A 135 -29.05 12.72 0.04
C GLU A 135 -28.51 13.57 -1.11
N ALA A 136 -27.19 13.67 -1.22
CA ALA A 136 -26.49 14.40 -2.29
C ALA A 136 -26.82 13.85 -3.68
N THR A 137 -26.83 12.53 -3.84
CA THR A 137 -27.19 11.88 -5.11
C THR A 137 -28.64 12.17 -5.51
N GLY A 138 -29.56 12.16 -4.54
CA GLY A 138 -30.97 12.49 -4.77
C GLY A 138 -31.23 13.98 -5.05
N ALA A 139 -30.39 14.87 -4.52
CA ALA A 139 -30.50 16.31 -4.73
C ALA A 139 -30.13 16.73 -6.16
N GLY A 140 -29.32 15.95 -6.87
CA GLY A 140 -28.89 16.27 -8.24
C GLY A 140 -28.11 17.58 -8.32
N ALA A 141 -27.39 17.94 -7.27
CA ALA A 141 -26.60 19.17 -7.15
C ALA A 141 -25.15 18.83 -6.79
N TRP A 142 -24.23 19.71 -7.16
CA TRP A 142 -22.84 19.61 -6.72
C TRP A 142 -22.78 19.58 -5.19
N THR A 143 -22.17 18.53 -4.64
CA THR A 143 -21.98 18.39 -3.20
C THR A 143 -20.54 18.02 -2.92
N LEU A 144 -19.89 18.74 -1.99
CA LEU A 144 -18.57 18.42 -1.48
C LEU A 144 -18.70 17.83 -0.08
N LEU A 145 -18.32 16.56 0.08
CA LEU A 145 -18.14 15.93 1.38
C LEU A 145 -16.68 16.13 1.80
N ASP A 146 -16.46 16.93 2.84
CA ASP A 146 -15.14 17.15 3.44
C ASP A 146 -14.85 16.09 4.51
N HIS A 147 -13.72 15.40 4.37
CA HIS A 147 -13.33 14.28 5.24
C HIS A 147 -14.48 13.29 5.54
N PRO A 148 -15.12 12.70 4.51
CA PRO A 148 -16.11 11.67 4.76
C PRO A 148 -15.45 10.45 5.39
N MET A 149 -16.18 9.72 6.24
CA MET A 149 -15.70 8.45 6.80
C MET A 149 -16.32 7.29 6.03
N LEU A 150 -15.50 6.40 5.51
CA LEU A 150 -15.92 5.21 4.77
C LEU A 150 -15.55 3.95 5.54
N ALA A 151 -16.39 2.94 5.47
CA ALA A 151 -16.13 1.65 6.10
C ALA A 151 -15.78 0.59 5.04
N LEU A 152 -14.71 -0.16 5.28
CA LEU A 152 -14.28 -1.28 4.45
C LEU A 152 -13.98 -2.49 5.34
N GLU A 153 -14.77 -3.55 5.22
CA GLU A 153 -14.45 -4.85 5.81
C GLU A 153 -13.13 -5.41 5.29
N VAL A 154 -12.21 -5.72 6.21
CA VAL A 154 -10.89 -6.34 5.97
C VAL A 154 -10.67 -7.46 6.98
N ALA A 155 -10.52 -8.70 6.50
CA ALA A 155 -10.36 -9.89 7.33
C ALA A 155 -11.42 -10.05 8.45
N GLY A 156 -12.66 -9.58 8.19
CA GLY A 156 -13.78 -9.67 9.12
C GLY A 156 -13.81 -8.58 10.21
N SER A 157 -13.01 -7.53 10.06
CA SER A 157 -13.03 -6.33 10.89
C SER A 157 -13.20 -5.07 10.03
N PRO A 158 -13.92 -4.05 10.51
CA PRO A 158 -14.07 -2.80 9.78
C PRO A 158 -12.76 -1.98 9.81
N ALA A 159 -12.31 -1.56 8.63
CA ALA A 159 -11.33 -0.49 8.45
C ALA A 159 -12.08 0.81 8.16
N TYR A 160 -11.82 1.85 8.95
CA TYR A 160 -12.40 3.17 8.77
C TYR A 160 -11.42 4.07 8.01
N LEU A 161 -11.90 4.65 6.91
CA LEU A 161 -11.09 5.29 5.89
C LEU A 161 -11.60 6.71 5.67
N GLU A 162 -10.71 7.68 5.78
CA GLU A 162 -11.01 9.10 5.59
C GLU A 162 -10.28 9.61 4.35
N PRO A 163 -10.90 9.65 3.16
CA PRO A 163 -10.39 10.43 2.03
C PRO A 163 -10.38 11.93 2.36
N ASP A 164 -9.56 12.70 1.64
CA ASP A 164 -9.48 14.14 1.87
C ASP A 164 -10.81 14.82 1.49
N ALA A 165 -11.42 14.43 0.37
CA ALA A 165 -12.81 14.79 0.06
C ALA A 165 -13.46 13.81 -0.94
N VAL A 166 -14.79 13.87 -1.04
CA VAL A 166 -15.57 13.23 -2.11
C VAL A 166 -16.52 14.25 -2.71
N VAL A 167 -16.54 14.39 -4.03
CA VAL A 167 -17.47 15.25 -4.75
C VAL A 167 -18.56 14.42 -5.39
N VAL A 168 -19.82 14.74 -5.10
CA VAL A 168 -21.01 14.20 -5.77
C VAL A 168 -21.42 15.16 -6.88
N HIS A 169 -21.47 14.64 -8.09
CA HIS A 169 -21.88 15.36 -9.29
C HIS A 169 -23.42 15.33 -9.43
N PRO A 170 -24.02 16.32 -10.13
CA PRO A 170 -25.46 16.33 -10.43
C PRO A 170 -26.00 15.08 -11.12
N ASP A 171 -25.15 14.37 -11.87
CA ASP A 171 -25.49 13.13 -12.57
C ASP A 171 -25.41 11.86 -11.68
N GLY A 172 -25.11 12.03 -10.38
CA GLY A 172 -24.97 10.95 -9.41
C GLY A 172 -23.58 10.30 -9.37
N ARG A 173 -22.60 10.82 -10.13
CA ARG A 173 -21.22 10.35 -10.08
C ARG A 173 -20.48 10.84 -8.84
N TRP A 174 -19.67 9.99 -8.23
CA TRP A 174 -18.86 10.29 -7.05
C TRP A 174 -17.38 10.26 -7.40
N THR A 175 -16.69 11.38 -7.18
CA THR A 175 -15.26 11.53 -7.47
C THR A 175 -14.48 11.66 -6.17
N VAL A 176 -13.51 10.77 -5.95
CA VAL A 176 -12.56 10.89 -4.83
C VAL A 176 -11.57 12.00 -5.12
N VAL A 177 -11.29 12.83 -4.12
CA VAL A 177 -10.25 13.86 -4.17
C VAL A 177 -9.15 13.51 -3.18
N GLU A 178 -7.92 13.45 -3.68
CA GLU A 178 -6.70 13.32 -2.88
C GLU A 178 -5.91 14.62 -2.93
N ILE A 179 -5.68 15.22 -1.77
CA ILE A 179 -4.88 16.42 -1.61
C ILE A 179 -3.50 16.00 -1.12
N LYS A 180 -2.45 16.46 -1.82
CA LYS A 180 -1.06 16.16 -1.46
C LYS A 180 -0.20 17.40 -1.56
N SER A 181 0.81 17.50 -0.71
CA SER A 181 1.65 18.69 -0.57
C SER A 181 2.96 18.64 -1.36
N PHE A 182 3.14 17.64 -2.22
CA PHE A 182 4.24 17.62 -3.19
C PHE A 182 3.83 18.40 -4.45
N PRO A 183 4.75 19.16 -5.07
CA PRO A 183 4.40 20.01 -6.20
C PRO A 183 4.13 19.21 -7.48
N MET A 184 3.22 19.74 -8.31
CA MET A 184 3.15 19.45 -9.75
C MET A 184 3.95 20.52 -10.48
N VAL A 185 5.11 20.16 -11.03
CA VAL A 185 6.01 21.06 -11.76
C VAL A 185 5.71 20.92 -13.26
N ASP A 186 5.41 22.04 -13.92
CA ASP A 186 5.08 22.08 -15.35
C ASP A 186 3.98 21.06 -15.72
N GLY A 187 2.98 20.93 -14.84
CA GLY A 187 1.85 20.01 -15.02
C GLY A 187 2.13 18.53 -14.70
N SER A 188 3.34 18.20 -14.25
CA SER A 188 3.74 16.82 -13.92
C SER A 188 4.18 16.69 -12.46
N ALA A 189 3.74 15.63 -11.79
CA ALA A 189 4.23 15.25 -10.48
C ALA A 189 5.16 14.03 -10.57
N ASP A 190 5.97 13.84 -9.52
CA ASP A 190 6.80 12.66 -9.35
C ASP A 190 5.97 11.37 -9.50
N PRO A 191 6.27 10.49 -10.48
CA PRO A 191 5.47 9.30 -10.75
C PRO A 191 5.35 8.34 -9.56
N SER A 192 6.36 8.29 -8.69
CA SER A 192 6.33 7.44 -7.50
C SER A 192 5.32 7.96 -6.47
N LYS A 193 5.21 9.28 -6.32
CA LYS A 193 4.25 9.95 -5.43
C LYS A 193 2.84 9.86 -5.98
N VAL A 194 2.65 10.09 -7.29
CA VAL A 194 1.36 9.89 -7.97
C VAL A 194 0.91 8.44 -7.83
N GLY A 195 1.82 7.48 -8.05
CA GLY A 195 1.51 6.06 -7.88
C GLY A 195 1.12 5.69 -6.45
N ALA A 196 1.71 6.34 -5.44
CA ALA A 196 1.32 6.16 -4.03
C ALA A 196 -0.06 6.73 -3.73
N ALA A 197 -0.34 7.97 -4.17
CA ALA A 197 -1.66 8.59 -4.04
C ALA A 197 -2.74 7.76 -4.76
N ALA A 198 -2.48 7.28 -5.97
CA ALA A 198 -3.39 6.42 -6.73
C ALA A 198 -3.72 5.11 -5.99
N ARG A 199 -2.76 4.51 -5.27
CA ARG A 199 -3.01 3.30 -4.47
C ARG A 199 -3.88 3.59 -3.26
N GLN A 200 -3.69 4.73 -2.58
CA GLN A 200 -4.56 5.17 -1.49
C GLN A 200 -5.97 5.48 -2.01
N ALA A 201 -6.08 6.27 -3.08
CA ALA A 201 -7.33 6.60 -3.74
C ALA A 201 -8.14 5.36 -4.17
N ALA A 202 -7.46 4.34 -4.69
CA ALA A 202 -8.10 3.07 -5.05
C ALA A 202 -8.76 2.36 -3.85
N VAL A 203 -8.25 2.54 -2.63
CA VAL A 203 -8.87 2.00 -1.41
C VAL A 203 -10.17 2.75 -1.10
N TYR A 204 -10.18 4.08 -1.24
CA TYR A 204 -11.37 4.91 -1.05
C TYR A 204 -12.43 4.63 -2.12
N VAL A 205 -12.03 4.54 -3.40
CA VAL A 205 -12.93 4.13 -4.50
C VAL A 205 -13.56 2.78 -4.20
N LEU A 206 -12.79 1.79 -3.74
CA LEU A 206 -13.32 0.48 -3.37
C LEU A 206 -14.35 0.55 -2.25
N ALA A 207 -14.12 1.39 -1.24
CA ALA A 207 -15.06 1.58 -0.13
C ALA A 207 -16.35 2.29 -0.60
N LEU A 208 -16.22 3.32 -1.45
CA LEU A 208 -17.37 4.01 -2.06
C LEU A 208 -18.20 3.09 -2.94
N GLU A 209 -17.58 2.19 -3.70
CA GLU A 209 -18.30 1.24 -4.57
C GLU A 209 -19.29 0.37 -3.78
N ARG A 210 -18.98 0.04 -2.52
CA ARG A 210 -19.91 -0.70 -1.63
C ARG A 210 -21.12 0.13 -1.24
N VAL A 211 -20.95 1.43 -1.00
CA VAL A 211 -22.04 2.35 -0.67
C VAL A 211 -22.87 2.66 -1.93
N ALA A 212 -22.22 2.84 -3.07
CA ALA A 212 -22.87 3.10 -4.36
C ALA A 212 -23.73 1.91 -4.82
N ALA A 213 -23.27 0.67 -4.58
CA ALA A 213 -24.01 -0.55 -4.95
C ALA A 213 -25.43 -0.63 -4.34
N VAL A 214 -25.66 0.04 -3.21
CA VAL A 214 -26.97 0.11 -2.53
C VAL A 214 -27.64 1.48 -2.63
N THR A 215 -27.06 2.40 -3.42
CA THR A 215 -27.57 3.76 -3.63
C THR A 215 -28.06 3.93 -5.05
N LYS A 216 -29.38 4.08 -5.24
CA LYS A 216 -29.97 4.27 -6.57
C LYS A 216 -29.44 5.54 -7.23
N GLY A 217 -28.97 5.42 -8.49
CA GLY A 217 -28.44 6.54 -9.26
C GLY A 217 -26.98 6.89 -8.97
N ALA A 218 -26.34 6.24 -8.00
CA ALA A 218 -24.93 6.47 -7.71
C ALA A 218 -24.02 5.70 -8.66
N SER A 219 -22.91 6.33 -9.06
CA SER A 219 -21.78 5.67 -9.70
C SER A 219 -20.47 6.24 -9.15
N VAL A 220 -19.43 5.41 -9.00
CA VAL A 220 -18.13 5.88 -8.53
C VAL A 220 -17.20 6.06 -9.73
N ASP A 221 -16.61 7.24 -9.86
CA ASP A 221 -15.62 7.49 -10.90
C ASP A 221 -14.31 6.75 -10.56
N HIS A 222 -13.68 6.16 -11.57
CA HIS A 222 -12.36 5.54 -11.45
C HIS A 222 -11.24 6.50 -11.84
N SER A 223 -11.59 7.69 -12.33
CA SER A 223 -10.69 8.83 -12.46
C SER A 223 -10.79 9.70 -11.22
N VAL A 224 -9.80 9.61 -10.33
CA VAL A 224 -9.77 10.41 -9.10
C VAL A 224 -9.09 11.75 -9.34
N LEU A 225 -9.42 12.76 -8.54
CA LEU A 225 -8.78 14.08 -8.62
C LEU A 225 -7.59 14.15 -7.67
N LEU A 226 -6.37 14.19 -8.20
CA LEU A 226 -5.17 14.49 -7.41
C LEU A 226 -4.94 16.00 -7.40
N VAL A 227 -5.04 16.63 -6.24
CA VAL A 227 -4.81 18.07 -6.04
C VAL A 227 -3.44 18.27 -5.39
N CYS A 228 -2.60 19.07 -6.02
CA CYS A 228 -1.26 19.43 -5.53
C CYS A 228 -0.97 20.92 -5.68
N PRO A 229 0.03 21.45 -4.97
CA PRO A 229 0.56 22.78 -5.26
C PRO A 229 1.09 22.86 -6.70
N LYS A 230 0.77 23.96 -7.39
CA LYS A 230 1.29 24.28 -8.71
C LYS A 230 2.69 24.85 -8.60
N ASP A 231 3.65 24.20 -9.27
CA ASP A 231 5.06 24.57 -9.30
C ASP A 231 5.61 24.77 -7.87
N PHE A 232 6.18 25.94 -7.57
CA PHE A 232 6.68 26.28 -6.23
C PHE A 232 5.75 27.23 -5.47
N SER A 233 4.49 27.33 -5.89
CA SER A 233 3.48 28.18 -5.25
C SER A 233 2.54 27.39 -4.34
N ASN A 234 1.71 28.10 -3.56
CA ASN A 234 0.60 27.49 -2.81
C ASN A 234 -0.74 27.53 -3.59
N LEU A 235 -0.71 27.85 -4.89
CA LEU A 235 -1.89 27.76 -5.74
C LEU A 235 -2.19 26.29 -6.03
N PRO A 236 -3.43 25.82 -5.88
CA PRO A 236 -3.74 24.44 -6.18
C PRO A 236 -3.86 24.23 -7.70
N THR A 237 -3.41 23.07 -8.16
CA THR A 237 -3.69 22.52 -9.49
C THR A 237 -4.12 21.07 -9.31
N ALA A 238 -4.82 20.53 -10.31
CA ALA A 238 -5.31 19.17 -10.26
C ALA A 238 -4.90 18.35 -11.48
N SER A 239 -4.86 17.04 -11.29
CA SER A 239 -4.70 16.06 -12.36
C SER A 239 -5.66 14.91 -12.14
N ALA A 240 -6.31 14.48 -13.21
CA ALA A 240 -7.16 13.29 -13.22
C ALA A 240 -6.28 12.03 -13.27
N VAL A 241 -6.45 11.12 -12.32
CA VAL A 241 -5.66 9.90 -12.20
C VAL A 241 -6.56 8.68 -12.32
N ASP A 242 -6.37 7.86 -13.36
CA ASP A 242 -7.06 6.58 -13.51
C ASP A 242 -6.50 5.56 -12.50
N VAL A 243 -7.37 5.05 -11.63
CA VAL A 243 -7.00 4.10 -10.57
C VAL A 243 -7.42 2.66 -10.85
N ARG A 244 -7.95 2.33 -12.03
CA ARG A 244 -8.47 0.97 -12.34
C ARG A 244 -7.44 -0.12 -12.12
N LYS A 245 -6.17 0.14 -12.48
CA LYS A 245 -5.06 -0.81 -12.27
C LYS A 245 -4.82 -1.04 -10.78
N GLN A 246 -4.77 0.02 -9.98
CA GLN A 246 -4.56 -0.01 -8.54
C GLN A 246 -5.74 -0.69 -7.85
N LEU A 247 -6.98 -0.35 -8.23
CA LEU A 247 -8.21 -0.95 -7.73
C LEU A 247 -8.22 -2.47 -7.96
N SER A 248 -7.84 -2.93 -9.16
CA SER A 248 -7.72 -4.36 -9.47
C SER A 248 -6.70 -5.08 -8.56
N VAL A 249 -5.57 -4.44 -8.26
CA VAL A 249 -4.56 -4.99 -7.34
C VAL A 249 -5.07 -5.02 -5.91
N THR A 250 -5.66 -3.91 -5.42
CA THR A 250 -6.21 -3.79 -4.07
C THR A 250 -7.31 -4.83 -3.83
N ARG A 251 -8.26 -4.98 -4.76
CA ARG A 251 -9.31 -6.02 -4.67
C ARG A 251 -8.71 -7.42 -4.55
N ARG A 252 -7.72 -7.75 -5.39
CA ARG A 252 -7.02 -9.05 -5.32
C ARG A 252 -6.30 -9.24 -3.99
N GLN A 253 -5.69 -8.20 -3.42
CA GLN A 253 -5.00 -8.32 -2.13
C GLN A 253 -5.96 -8.52 -0.97
N LEU A 254 -7.04 -7.74 -0.92
CA LEU A 254 -8.05 -7.91 0.12
C LEU A 254 -8.72 -9.29 0.04
N ALA A 255 -8.99 -9.77 -1.17
CA ALA A 255 -9.48 -11.13 -1.38
C ALA A 255 -8.48 -12.22 -0.95
N ARG A 256 -7.18 -11.94 -0.96
CA ARG A 256 -6.10 -12.85 -0.50
C ARG A 256 -5.83 -12.76 0.99
N LEU A 257 -6.19 -11.67 1.66
CA LEU A 257 -6.07 -11.57 3.12
C LEU A 257 -6.93 -12.61 3.85
N THR A 258 -7.92 -13.20 3.18
CA THR A 258 -8.61 -14.40 3.66
C THR A 258 -7.68 -15.61 3.85
N ARG A 259 -6.52 -15.63 3.18
CA ARG A 259 -5.45 -16.65 3.32
C ARG A 259 -4.40 -16.30 4.36
N VAL A 260 -4.66 -15.30 5.21
CA VAL A 260 -3.83 -15.04 6.39
C VAL A 260 -3.82 -16.27 7.31
N GLU A 261 -4.89 -17.08 7.30
CA GLU A 261 -4.95 -18.38 7.98
C GLU A 261 -3.81 -19.31 7.54
N ASP A 262 -3.57 -19.47 6.24
CA ASP A 262 -2.47 -20.30 5.72
C ASP A 262 -1.09 -19.80 6.19
N ILE A 263 -0.94 -18.49 6.37
CA ILE A 263 0.30 -17.90 6.88
C ILE A 263 0.42 -18.19 8.38
N ALA A 264 -0.65 -18.02 9.14
CA ALA A 264 -0.69 -18.23 10.59
C ALA A 264 -0.52 -19.69 10.99
N SER A 265 -1.11 -20.63 10.23
CA SER A 265 -1.02 -22.07 10.47
C SER A 265 0.34 -22.67 10.13
N ALA A 266 1.14 -21.98 9.32
CA ALA A 266 2.51 -22.38 9.01
C ALA A 266 3.54 -21.91 10.06
N LEU A 267 3.11 -21.13 11.05
CA LEU A 267 4.00 -20.62 12.09
C LEU A 267 4.29 -21.69 13.14
N PRO A 268 5.52 -21.74 13.68
CA PRO A 268 5.82 -22.55 14.85
C PRO A 268 4.89 -22.25 16.03
N ASP A 269 4.69 -23.25 16.89
CA ASP A 269 3.95 -23.07 18.13
C ASP A 269 4.64 -22.04 19.04
N GLY A 270 3.84 -21.24 19.75
CA GLY A 270 4.33 -20.24 20.69
C GLY A 270 4.84 -18.93 20.06
N VAL A 271 4.81 -18.78 18.73
CA VAL A 271 5.06 -17.49 18.07
C VAL A 271 4.04 -16.45 18.53
N SER A 272 4.53 -15.29 18.94
CA SER A 272 3.73 -14.12 19.30
C SER A 272 4.52 -12.84 19.03
N PHE A 273 3.81 -11.78 18.65
CA PHE A 273 4.30 -10.43 18.43
C PHE A 273 3.93 -9.49 19.60
N ASP A 274 3.52 -10.06 20.74
CA ASP A 274 3.16 -9.32 21.95
C ASP A 274 4.38 -8.57 22.50
N MET A 275 4.35 -7.25 22.38
CA MET A 275 5.45 -6.38 22.78
C MET A 275 5.53 -6.17 24.30
N GLU A 276 4.49 -6.52 25.05
CA GLU A 276 4.47 -6.39 26.52
C GLU A 276 5.13 -7.60 27.19
N SER A 277 4.87 -8.80 26.68
CA SER A 277 5.36 -10.05 27.28
C SER A 277 6.66 -10.59 26.68
N ARG A 278 7.09 -10.11 25.50
CA ARG A 278 8.27 -10.63 24.79
C ARG A 278 9.47 -9.69 24.85
N SER A 279 10.65 -10.27 25.00
CA SER A 279 11.91 -9.56 24.81
C SER A 279 12.15 -9.18 23.35
N SER A 280 13.03 -8.19 23.10
CA SER A 280 13.42 -7.78 21.74
C SER A 280 13.95 -8.95 20.88
N GLY A 281 14.71 -9.88 21.49
CA GLY A 281 15.24 -11.06 20.79
C GLY A 281 14.16 -12.08 20.41
N GLU A 282 13.17 -12.28 21.28
CA GLU A 282 12.00 -13.12 20.96
C GLU A 282 11.15 -12.50 19.85
N LEU A 283 10.91 -11.18 19.91
CA LEU A 283 10.19 -10.46 18.86
C LEU A 283 10.91 -10.54 17.52
N ALA A 284 12.23 -10.40 17.50
CA ALA A 284 13.03 -10.56 16.28
C ALA A 284 12.86 -11.96 15.68
N SER A 285 12.98 -13.00 16.52
CA SER A 285 12.78 -14.39 16.11
C SER A 285 11.37 -14.64 15.57
N ALA A 286 10.34 -14.11 16.26
CA ALA A 286 8.95 -14.20 15.83
C ALA A 286 8.74 -13.53 14.46
N VAL A 287 9.24 -12.31 14.27
CA VAL A 287 9.13 -11.56 13.01
C VAL A 287 9.86 -12.27 11.88
N GLU A 288 11.01 -12.86 12.15
CA GLU A 288 11.82 -13.59 11.19
C GLU A 288 11.22 -14.93 10.79
N SER A 289 10.46 -15.59 11.67
CA SER A 289 9.71 -16.82 11.35
C SER A 289 8.69 -16.63 10.22
N VAL A 290 8.30 -15.37 9.94
CA VAL A 290 7.41 -15.03 8.84
C VAL A 290 8.23 -14.46 7.67
N PRO A 291 8.28 -15.10 6.50
CA PRO A 291 9.07 -14.59 5.38
C PRO A 291 8.64 -13.20 4.92
N SER A 292 9.61 -12.31 4.70
CA SER A 292 9.40 -11.03 4.01
C SER A 292 9.86 -11.07 2.57
N THR A 293 9.20 -10.27 1.73
CA THR A 293 9.69 -9.95 0.39
C THR A 293 10.10 -8.49 0.37
N TYR A 294 11.29 -8.18 0.90
CA TYR A 294 11.77 -6.80 0.93
C TYR A 294 11.92 -6.27 -0.50
N ALA A 295 11.66 -4.98 -0.67
CA ALA A 295 12.03 -4.22 -1.85
C ALA A 295 12.26 -2.77 -1.41
N PRO A 296 13.10 -1.98 -2.12
CA PRO A 296 13.41 -0.59 -1.73
C PRO A 296 12.17 0.29 -1.55
N GLU A 297 11.09 0.06 -2.30
CA GLU A 297 9.84 0.82 -2.17
C GLU A 297 9.16 0.60 -0.81
N CYS A 298 9.51 -0.46 -0.08
CA CYS A 298 9.02 -0.64 1.29
C CYS A 298 9.45 0.52 2.20
N LEU A 299 10.58 1.19 1.93
CA LEU A 299 11.06 2.32 2.73
C LEU A 299 10.08 3.52 2.72
N SER A 300 9.20 3.62 1.72
CA SER A 300 8.15 4.65 1.67
C SER A 300 6.78 4.17 2.17
N ALA A 301 6.61 2.86 2.39
CA ALA A 301 5.29 2.23 2.56
C ALA A 301 5.14 1.31 3.78
N CYS A 302 6.22 0.85 4.41
CA CYS A 302 6.16 -0.14 5.49
C CYS A 302 7.04 0.23 6.69
N GLU A 303 6.46 0.20 7.88
CA GLU A 303 7.10 0.54 9.17
C GLU A 303 8.25 -0.41 9.51
N LEU A 304 8.21 -1.66 9.04
CA LEU A 304 9.28 -2.65 9.21
C LEU A 304 10.37 -2.60 8.13
N ALA A 305 10.33 -1.63 7.21
CA ALA A 305 11.21 -1.62 6.04
C ALA A 305 12.70 -1.54 6.40
N PHE A 306 13.07 -0.83 7.47
CA PHE A 306 14.46 -0.72 7.91
C PHE A 306 14.99 -2.04 8.45
N HIS A 307 14.23 -2.70 9.33
CA HIS A 307 14.53 -4.05 9.80
C HIS A 307 14.68 -5.02 8.62
N CYS A 308 13.71 -5.05 7.70
CA CYS A 308 13.76 -5.97 6.55
C CYS A 308 14.92 -5.66 5.59
N ARG A 309 15.29 -4.38 5.42
CA ARG A 309 16.44 -3.95 4.60
C ARG A 309 17.75 -4.43 5.21
N GLU A 310 17.90 -4.29 6.51
CA GLU A 310 19.08 -4.76 7.23
C GLU A 310 19.23 -6.27 7.05
N ARG A 311 18.16 -7.05 7.24
CA ARG A 311 18.20 -8.50 7.04
C ARG A 311 18.51 -8.90 5.60
N ALA A 312 17.91 -8.22 4.62
CA ALA A 312 18.22 -8.44 3.21
C ALA A 312 19.70 -8.16 2.90
N ARG A 313 20.28 -7.10 3.47
CA ARG A 313 21.70 -6.76 3.30
C ARG A 313 22.62 -7.77 3.96
N SER A 314 22.34 -8.16 5.21
CA SER A 314 23.15 -9.14 5.94
C SER A 314 23.14 -10.51 5.27
N ALA A 315 22.02 -10.90 4.66
CA ALA A 315 21.92 -12.12 3.87
C ALA A 315 22.53 -12.00 2.45
N GLY A 316 22.99 -10.81 2.04
CA GLY A 316 23.45 -10.56 0.68
C GLY A 316 22.36 -10.78 -0.37
N ALA A 317 21.10 -10.58 -0.02
CA ALA A 317 19.94 -10.88 -0.87
C ALA A 317 19.77 -9.85 -2.00
N VAL A 318 19.46 -10.32 -3.22
CA VAL A 318 19.30 -9.46 -4.41
C VAL A 318 18.10 -8.52 -4.32
N GLU A 319 17.13 -8.82 -3.44
CA GLU A 319 15.99 -7.97 -3.10
C GLU A 319 16.40 -6.55 -2.70
N ALA A 320 17.57 -6.40 -2.07
CA ALA A 320 18.10 -5.10 -1.69
C ALA A 320 18.46 -4.19 -2.89
N LEU A 321 18.63 -4.77 -4.09
CA LEU A 321 18.95 -4.07 -5.33
C LEU A 321 17.69 -3.55 -6.05
N GLY A 322 16.50 -4.00 -5.64
CA GLY A 322 15.23 -3.58 -6.22
C GLY A 322 14.62 -4.56 -7.22
N ARG A 323 13.33 -4.36 -7.50
CA ARG A 323 12.51 -5.33 -8.26
C ARG A 323 12.96 -5.50 -9.70
N ALA A 324 13.38 -4.41 -10.35
CA ALA A 324 13.84 -4.45 -11.73
C ALA A 324 15.10 -5.33 -11.85
N VAL A 325 16.12 -5.06 -11.03
CA VAL A 325 17.36 -5.85 -10.99
C VAL A 325 17.06 -7.30 -10.63
N ARG A 326 16.27 -7.55 -9.58
CA ARG A 326 15.87 -8.93 -9.20
C ARG A 326 15.18 -9.68 -10.34
N GLY A 327 14.34 -9.01 -11.12
CA GLY A 327 13.65 -9.62 -12.26
C GLY A 327 14.60 -10.07 -13.37
N GLU A 328 15.70 -9.35 -13.59
CA GLU A 328 16.72 -9.70 -14.59
C GLU A 328 17.65 -10.83 -14.14
N LEU A 329 17.79 -11.05 -12.82
CA LEU A 329 18.69 -12.05 -12.24
C LEU A 329 18.10 -13.47 -12.22
N GLY A 330 16.85 -13.65 -12.64
CA GLY A 330 16.21 -14.95 -12.74
C GLY A 330 16.17 -15.69 -11.40
N GLY A 331 16.75 -16.89 -11.35
CA GLY A 331 16.81 -17.74 -10.15
C GLY A 331 17.90 -17.37 -9.15
N LEU A 332 18.80 -16.44 -9.47
CA LEU A 332 19.91 -16.05 -8.59
C LEU A 332 19.39 -15.15 -7.46
N SER A 333 19.61 -15.59 -6.22
CA SER A 333 18.96 -15.00 -5.04
C SER A 333 19.93 -14.22 -4.14
N ALA A 334 21.23 -14.50 -4.24
CA ALA A 334 22.26 -13.80 -3.49
C ALA A 334 23.27 -13.07 -4.39
N VAL A 335 23.75 -11.92 -3.94
CA VAL A 335 24.77 -11.10 -4.63
C VAL A 335 26.04 -11.91 -4.88
N ALA A 336 26.45 -12.77 -3.94
CA ALA A 336 27.61 -13.65 -4.11
C ALA A 336 27.41 -14.66 -5.26
N GLU A 337 26.21 -15.23 -5.40
CA GLU A 337 25.85 -16.13 -6.50
C GLU A 337 25.91 -15.40 -7.85
N VAL A 338 25.34 -14.19 -7.91
CA VAL A 338 25.39 -13.32 -9.09
C VAL A 338 26.81 -13.02 -9.53
N LEU A 339 27.68 -12.64 -8.58
CA LEU A 339 29.09 -12.35 -8.86
C LEU A 339 29.86 -13.61 -9.29
N SER A 340 29.57 -14.77 -8.69
CA SER A 340 30.15 -16.05 -9.08
C SER A 340 29.73 -16.44 -10.50
N ALA A 341 28.44 -16.32 -10.83
CA ALA A 341 27.91 -16.61 -12.16
C ALA A 341 28.51 -15.69 -13.24
N ALA A 342 28.62 -14.39 -12.93
CA ALA A 342 29.22 -13.39 -13.81
C ALA A 342 30.70 -13.67 -14.13
N ARG A 343 31.44 -14.25 -13.19
CA ARG A 343 32.85 -14.65 -13.36
C ARG A 343 33.04 -16.05 -13.97
N GLY A 344 31.95 -16.77 -14.25
CA GLY A 344 32.00 -18.14 -14.73
C GLY A 344 32.34 -19.19 -13.67
N GLY A 345 32.31 -18.83 -12.38
CA GLY A 345 32.54 -19.76 -11.27
C GLY A 345 31.32 -20.63 -10.93
N SER A 346 30.14 -20.27 -11.42
CA SER A 346 28.88 -21.03 -11.30
C SER A 346 27.88 -20.64 -12.40
N GLY A 347 26.67 -21.20 -12.34
CA GLY A 347 25.55 -20.88 -13.22
C GLY A 347 25.61 -21.61 -14.58
N ASP A 348 24.43 -22.05 -15.04
CA ASP A 348 24.28 -22.67 -16.36
C ASP A 348 24.59 -21.62 -17.45
N PRO A 349 25.59 -21.86 -18.33
CA PRO A 349 25.87 -20.96 -19.45
C PRO A 349 24.68 -20.75 -20.40
N ALA A 350 23.72 -21.67 -20.44
CA ALA A 350 22.50 -21.57 -21.24
C ALA A 350 21.39 -20.73 -20.57
N ASP A 351 21.50 -20.43 -19.26
CA ASP A 351 20.58 -19.52 -18.59
C ASP A 351 20.76 -18.09 -19.14
N PRO A 352 19.71 -17.46 -19.68
CA PRO A 352 19.79 -16.11 -20.23
C PRO A 352 20.32 -15.05 -19.24
N ALA A 353 19.99 -15.16 -17.95
CA ALA A 353 20.47 -14.25 -16.91
C ALA A 353 21.97 -14.42 -16.70
N VAL A 354 22.45 -15.67 -16.62
CA VAL A 354 23.89 -15.98 -16.48
C VAL A 354 24.67 -15.52 -17.71
N ALA A 355 24.15 -15.75 -18.92
CA ALA A 355 24.77 -15.30 -20.16
C ALA A 355 24.86 -13.76 -20.23
N ALA A 356 23.81 -13.04 -19.80
CA ALA A 356 23.81 -11.60 -19.70
C ALA A 356 24.81 -11.07 -18.67
N LEU A 357 24.89 -11.70 -17.50
CA LEU A 357 25.85 -11.36 -16.45
C LEU A 357 27.30 -11.53 -16.90
N ARG A 358 27.63 -12.65 -17.57
CA ARG A 358 28.98 -12.89 -18.11
C ARG A 358 29.34 -11.89 -19.21
N ARG A 359 28.39 -11.53 -20.07
CA ARG A 359 28.56 -10.47 -21.06
C ARG A 359 28.85 -9.12 -20.37
N ALA A 360 28.07 -8.76 -19.36
CA ALA A 360 28.26 -7.52 -18.61
C ALA A 360 29.62 -7.49 -17.87
N ALA A 361 30.05 -8.62 -17.29
CA ALA A 361 31.35 -8.74 -16.64
C ALA A 361 32.51 -8.54 -17.62
N ARG A 362 32.43 -9.14 -18.82
CA ARG A 362 33.42 -8.95 -19.89
C ARG A 362 33.49 -7.49 -20.34
N LEU A 363 32.36 -6.87 -20.65
CA LEU A 363 32.30 -5.45 -21.04
C LEU A 363 32.85 -4.53 -19.95
N ARG A 364 32.58 -4.83 -18.68
CA ARG A 364 33.15 -4.10 -17.55
C ARG A 364 34.67 -4.27 -17.46
N ALA A 365 35.21 -5.47 -17.69
CA ALA A 365 36.65 -5.71 -17.67
C ALA A 365 37.35 -4.95 -18.80
N GLU A 366 36.80 -5.02 -20.02
CA GLU A 366 37.28 -4.26 -21.19
C GLU A 366 37.30 -2.75 -20.90
N ALA A 367 36.22 -2.21 -20.32
CA ALA A 367 36.13 -0.79 -19.97
C ALA A 367 37.11 -0.34 -18.87
N LEU A 368 37.52 -1.26 -17.99
CA LEU A 368 38.49 -0.98 -16.92
C LEU A 368 39.94 -1.18 -17.37
N GLY A 369 40.18 -1.53 -18.64
CA GLY A 369 41.52 -1.80 -19.16
C GLY A 369 42.16 -3.07 -18.60
N ALA A 370 41.35 -3.98 -18.06
CA ALA A 370 41.83 -5.31 -17.72
C ALA A 370 42.01 -6.10 -19.02
N GLU A 371 43.25 -6.39 -19.40
CA GLU A 371 43.53 -7.27 -20.53
C GLU A 371 42.79 -8.61 -20.33
N ALA A 372 42.10 -9.05 -21.38
CA ALA A 372 41.49 -10.37 -21.39
C ALA A 372 42.58 -11.42 -21.08
N PRO A 373 42.34 -12.43 -20.22
CA PRO A 373 43.30 -13.50 -20.04
C PRO A 373 43.53 -14.13 -21.41
N ASP A 374 44.77 -13.97 -21.87
CA ASP A 374 45.24 -14.38 -23.18
C ASP A 374 44.86 -15.84 -23.38
N ALA A 375 43.99 -16.10 -24.37
CA ALA A 375 43.71 -17.45 -24.82
C ALA A 375 44.99 -17.94 -25.48
N ALA A 376 45.89 -18.51 -24.68
CA ALA A 376 47.12 -19.12 -25.13
C ALA A 376 46.78 -20.18 -26.18
N VAL A 377 46.85 -19.77 -27.45
CA VAL A 377 46.85 -20.64 -28.61
C VAL A 377 48.11 -21.48 -28.50
N ARG A 378 47.97 -22.67 -27.92
CA ARG A 378 48.94 -23.76 -28.11
C ARG A 378 48.90 -24.16 -29.59
N GLY A 379 49.67 -23.46 -30.41
CA GLY A 379 50.10 -23.99 -31.69
C GLY A 379 51.07 -25.15 -31.44
N PRO A 380 50.83 -26.36 -31.99
CA PRO A 380 51.79 -27.44 -31.86
C PRO A 380 53.01 -27.08 -32.71
N GLY A 381 54.16 -26.93 -32.06
CA GLY A 381 55.42 -26.87 -32.77
C GLY A 381 55.71 -28.20 -33.46
N CYS A 382 56.16 -28.14 -34.71
CA CYS A 382 57.05 -29.13 -35.27
C CYS A 382 57.94 -28.48 -36.34
N ARG A 383 59.19 -28.95 -36.34
CA ARG A 383 60.37 -28.47 -37.06
C ARG A 383 60.29 -28.63 -38.58
#